data_AF-A0A3D2WH32-F1
#
_entry.id   AF-A0A3D2WH32-F1
#
_cell.length_a   1.000
_cell.length_b   1.000
_cell.length_c   1.000
_cell.angle_alpha   90.00
_cell.angle_beta   90.00
_cell.angle_gamma   90.00
#
_symmetry.space_group_name_H-M   'P 1'
#
loop_
_entity.id
_entity.type
_entity.pdbx_description
1 polymer ?
#
loop_
_entity_poly.entity_id
_entity_poly.type
_entity_poly.pdbx_seq_one_letter_code
_entity_poly.pdbx_strand_id
1 'polypeptide(L)'
;MSRFDEKAWAQSDIAKLLKKATFITSAADPKGYPEDKGVEIGFAGRSNVGKSTCLNAITQQTRLAHASKTPGRTQLINFFELSPLQKLIDLPGYGYAKVPPEVKKKWAKNIEAYLTE
;
A
#
# COMPACT_ATOMS: atom_id res chain seq x y z
N MET A 1 16.30 -1.84 -26.65
CA MET A 1 15.35 -1.96 -25.50
C MET A 1 14.62 -3.28 -25.67
N SER A 2 14.94 -4.29 -24.86
CA SER A 2 14.27 -5.61 -24.96
C SER A 2 12.79 -5.45 -24.62
N ARG A 3 11.90 -6.02 -25.44
CA ARG A 3 10.47 -6.08 -25.12
C ARG A 3 10.27 -6.86 -23.82
N PHE A 4 9.40 -6.37 -22.95
CA PHE A 4 8.93 -7.12 -21.80
C PHE A 4 8.23 -8.40 -22.28
N ASP A 5 8.64 -9.55 -21.75
CA ASP A 5 7.99 -10.82 -22.03
C ASP A 5 6.88 -11.08 -21.00
N GLU A 6 5.65 -10.77 -21.39
CA GLU A 6 4.46 -10.95 -20.56
C GLU A 6 4.23 -12.41 -20.16
N LYS A 7 4.56 -13.38 -21.03
CA LYS A 7 4.38 -14.80 -20.75
C LYS A 7 5.38 -15.28 -19.71
N ALA A 8 6.65 -14.88 -19.85
CA ALA A 8 7.68 -15.19 -18.87
C ALA A 8 7.37 -14.55 -17.51
N TRP A 9 6.93 -13.29 -17.49
CA TRP A 9 6.48 -12.63 -16.26
C TRP A 9 5.34 -13.37 -15.59
N ALA A 10 4.27 -13.71 -16.34
CA ALA A 10 3.10 -14.37 -15.79
C ALA A 10 3.40 -15.74 -15.14
N GLN A 11 4.47 -16.40 -15.58
CA GLN A 11 4.93 -17.68 -15.05
C GLN A 11 5.99 -17.56 -13.95
N SER A 12 6.54 -16.35 -13.73
CA SER A 12 7.54 -16.10 -12.70
C SER A 12 7.00 -16.34 -11.29
N ASP A 13 7.89 -16.68 -10.38
CA ASP A 13 7.54 -16.87 -8.97
C ASP A 13 7.11 -15.57 -8.31
N ILE A 14 7.64 -14.43 -8.76
CA ILE A 14 7.22 -13.10 -8.32
C ILE A 14 5.74 -12.86 -8.67
N ALA A 15 5.35 -13.11 -9.92
CA ALA A 15 3.95 -12.92 -10.33
C ALA A 15 3.00 -13.88 -9.59
N LYS A 16 3.41 -15.12 -9.35
CA LYS A 16 2.64 -16.08 -8.55
C LYS A 16 2.51 -15.64 -7.09
N LEU A 17 3.57 -15.08 -6.51
CA LEU A 17 3.58 -14.56 -5.15
C LEU A 17 2.64 -13.36 -5.01
N LEU A 18 2.75 -12.37 -5.90
CA LEU A 18 1.91 -11.16 -5.89
C LEU A 18 0.41 -11.49 -5.99
N LYS A 19 0.04 -12.51 -6.76
CA LYS A 19 -1.35 -13.00 -6.86
C LYS A 19 -1.93 -13.51 -5.56
N LYS A 20 -1.09 -13.94 -4.62
CA LYS A 20 -1.50 -14.45 -3.31
C LYS A 20 -1.69 -13.37 -2.25
N ALA A 21 -1.52 -12.10 -2.62
CA ALA A 21 -1.67 -10.99 -1.68
C ALA A 21 -3.00 -11.07 -0.92
N THR A 22 -2.96 -10.97 0.40
CA THR A 22 -4.15 -10.96 1.26
C THR A 22 -4.12 -9.73 2.17
N PHE A 23 -5.28 -9.15 2.45
CA PHE A 23 -5.37 -8.06 3.41
C PHE A 23 -5.16 -8.57 4.84
N ILE A 24 -4.29 -7.89 5.60
CA ILE A 24 -4.05 -8.17 7.03
C ILE A 24 -4.87 -7.20 7.89
N THR A 25 -4.54 -5.91 7.79
CA THR A 25 -5.11 -4.87 8.67
C THR A 25 -4.92 -3.48 8.07
N SER A 26 -5.67 -2.52 8.61
CA SER A 26 -5.50 -1.09 8.37
C SER A 26 -5.19 -0.41 9.69
N ALA A 27 -4.06 0.28 9.77
CA ALA A 27 -3.60 0.90 11.01
C ALA A 27 -3.48 2.42 10.90
N ALA A 28 -3.85 3.11 11.98
CA ALA A 28 -3.71 4.55 12.10
C ALA A 28 -2.39 4.97 12.76
N ASP A 29 -1.78 4.06 13.53
CA ASP A 29 -0.58 4.28 14.32
C ASP A 29 0.17 2.94 14.57
N PRO A 30 1.43 2.98 15.02
CA PRO A 30 2.26 1.79 15.16
C PRO A 30 1.71 0.69 16.07
N LYS A 31 0.83 1.03 17.04
CA LYS A 31 0.24 0.00 17.92
C LYS A 31 -0.72 -0.92 17.18
N GLY A 32 -1.20 -0.49 16.01
CA GLY A 32 -2.04 -1.30 15.13
C GLY A 32 -1.27 -2.02 14.03
N TYR A 33 0.05 -1.88 13.95
CA TYR A 33 0.85 -2.54 12.92
C TYR A 33 0.91 -4.05 13.18
N PRO A 34 0.93 -4.87 12.12
CA PRO A 34 1.28 -6.27 12.26
C PRO A 34 2.72 -6.39 12.76
N GLU A 35 3.11 -7.61 13.14
CA GLU A 35 4.48 -7.85 13.59
C GLU A 35 5.50 -7.43 12.52
N ASP A 36 6.49 -6.65 12.95
CA ASP A 36 7.59 -6.22 12.10
C ASP A 36 8.56 -7.39 11.87
N LYS A 37 8.34 -8.05 10.73
CA LYS A 37 9.06 -9.25 10.30
C LYS A 37 9.20 -9.24 8.79
N GLY A 38 10.41 -9.55 8.35
CA GLY A 38 10.74 -9.77 6.95
C GLY A 38 10.92 -8.46 6.18
N VAL A 39 10.42 -8.43 4.94
CA VAL A 39 10.59 -7.33 4.01
C VAL A 39 9.24 -6.70 3.68
N GLU A 40 9.19 -5.36 3.69
CA GLU A 40 8.00 -4.60 3.32
C GLU A 40 8.27 -3.74 2.07
N ILE A 41 7.28 -3.68 1.17
CA ILE A 41 7.32 -2.82 -0.02
C ILE A 41 6.21 -1.78 0.08
N GLY A 42 6.59 -0.53 0.33
CA GLY A 42 5.67 0.61 0.48
C GLY A 42 5.32 1.31 -0.82
N PHE A 43 4.03 1.59 -1.01
CA PHE A 43 3.49 2.38 -2.12
C PHE A 43 3.11 3.77 -1.63
N ALA A 44 3.94 4.77 -1.95
CA ALA A 44 3.72 6.17 -1.62
C ALA A 44 3.39 7.03 -2.86
N GLY A 45 2.66 8.12 -2.66
CA GLY A 45 2.27 9.02 -3.75
C GLY A 45 1.05 9.86 -3.44
N ARG A 46 0.84 10.93 -4.21
CA ARG A 46 -0.28 11.87 -4.02
C ARG A 46 -1.63 11.16 -3.98
N SER A 47 -2.61 11.76 -3.30
CA SER A 47 -3.99 11.28 -3.35
C SER A 47 -4.48 11.23 -4.81
N ASN A 48 -5.22 10.18 -5.17
CA ASN A 48 -5.78 9.95 -6.51
C ASN A 48 -4.77 9.79 -7.66
N VAL A 49 -3.48 9.55 -7.38
CA VAL A 49 -2.49 9.24 -8.44
C VAL A 49 -2.60 7.81 -8.99
N GLY A 50 -3.46 6.97 -8.42
CA GLY A 50 -3.68 5.59 -8.87
C GLY A 50 -2.90 4.51 -8.12
N LYS A 51 -2.42 4.76 -6.88
CA LYS A 51 -1.73 3.74 -6.06
C LYS A 51 -2.52 2.45 -5.89
N SER A 52 -3.76 2.55 -5.43
CA SER A 52 -4.62 1.38 -5.24
C SER A 52 -4.94 0.69 -6.57
N THR A 53 -5.02 1.43 -7.67
CA THR A 53 -5.15 0.86 -9.03
C THR A 53 -3.88 0.09 -9.42
N CYS A 54 -2.70 0.63 -9.15
CA CYS A 54 -1.42 -0.03 -9.38
C CYS A 54 -1.31 -1.32 -8.54
N LEU A 55 -1.61 -1.25 -7.24
CA LEU A 55 -1.64 -2.41 -6.33
C LEU A 55 -2.56 -3.52 -6.84
N ASN A 56 -3.78 -3.16 -7.26
CA ASN A 56 -4.72 -4.10 -7.85
C ASN A 56 -4.19 -4.70 -9.17
N ALA A 57 -3.51 -3.91 -9.99
CA ALA A 57 -2.94 -4.37 -11.26
C ALA A 57 -1.76 -5.34 -11.06
N ILE A 58 -0.81 -5.02 -10.17
CA ILE A 58 0.38 -5.87 -9.95
C ILE A 58 0.03 -7.18 -9.24
N THR A 59 -1.01 -7.18 -8.40
CA THR A 59 -1.51 -8.39 -7.72
C THR A 59 -2.52 -9.15 -8.56
N GLN A 60 -2.99 -8.58 -9.68
CA GLN A 60 -4.08 -9.12 -10.51
C GLN A 60 -5.37 -9.35 -9.71
N GLN A 61 -5.63 -8.50 -8.71
CA GLN A 61 -6.82 -8.55 -7.87
C GLN A 61 -7.60 -7.24 -7.98
N THR A 62 -8.90 -7.31 -8.29
CA THR A 62 -9.70 -6.10 -8.56
C THR A 62 -10.19 -5.38 -7.29
N ARG A 63 -10.11 -6.03 -6.12
CA ARG A 63 -10.69 -5.54 -4.86
C ARG A 63 -9.75 -5.66 -3.66
N LEU A 64 -8.44 -5.85 -3.89
CA LEU A 64 -7.46 -5.93 -2.81
C LEU A 64 -7.29 -4.58 -2.11
N ALA A 65 -6.90 -3.57 -2.88
CA ALA A 65 -6.78 -2.20 -2.40
C ALA A 65 -8.02 -1.40 -2.81
N HIS A 66 -8.78 -0.93 -1.82
CA HIS A 66 -9.92 -0.07 -2.06
C HIS A 66 -9.45 1.36 -2.32
N ALA A 67 -9.66 1.83 -3.55
CA ALA A 67 -9.53 3.25 -3.85
C ALA A 67 -10.63 4.00 -3.08
N SER A 68 -10.28 4.63 -1.95
CA SER A 68 -11.23 5.44 -1.18
C SER A 68 -11.70 6.61 -2.05
N LYS A 69 -12.96 6.57 -2.47
CA LYS A 69 -13.63 7.66 -3.22
C LYS A 69 -14.09 8.79 -2.30
N THR A 70 -14.01 8.61 -0.98
CA THR A 70 -14.48 9.57 0.02
C THR A 70 -13.28 10.18 0.76
N PRO A 71 -12.80 11.33 0.31
CA PRO A 71 -11.69 12.03 0.96
C PRO A 71 -12.06 12.51 2.36
N GLY A 72 -11.11 12.40 3.30
CA GLY A 72 -11.17 13.11 4.59
C GLY A 72 -11.53 12.27 5.82
N ARG A 73 -11.97 11.02 5.65
CA ARG A 73 -12.13 10.08 6.76
C ARG A 73 -10.80 9.36 6.96
N THR A 74 -10.23 9.45 8.17
CA THR A 74 -8.99 8.81 8.66
C THR A 74 -8.22 8.02 7.61
N GLN A 75 -7.07 8.53 7.15
CA GLN A 75 -6.23 7.74 6.27
C GLN A 75 -5.41 6.74 7.09
N LEU A 76 -5.60 5.47 6.76
CA LEU A 76 -4.95 4.31 7.37
C LEU A 76 -3.85 3.82 6.44
N ILE A 77 -2.80 3.23 7.03
CA ILE A 77 -1.83 2.41 6.30
C ILE A 77 -2.45 1.03 6.14
N ASN A 78 -2.50 0.50 4.93
CA ASN A 78 -3.04 -0.85 4.68
C ASN A 78 -1.89 -1.83 4.48
N PHE A 79 -1.98 -2.97 5.17
CA PHE A 79 -0.98 -4.02 5.14
C PHE A 79 -1.54 -5.23 4.39
N PHE A 80 -0.77 -5.74 3.43
CA PHE A 80 -1.10 -6.93 2.65
C PHE A 80 0.02 -7.96 2.75
N GLU A 81 -0.31 -9.19 3.11
CA GLU A 81 0.65 -10.29 3.20
C GLU A 81 0.84 -10.94 1.83
N LEU A 82 2.09 -11.20 1.45
CA LEU A 82 2.45 -12.05 0.31
C LEU A 82 2.92 -13.44 0.78
N SER A 83 3.66 -13.45 1.88
CA SER A 83 4.17 -14.62 2.59
C SER A 83 4.49 -14.22 4.03
N PRO A 84 4.79 -15.15 4.95
CA PRO A 84 5.09 -14.82 6.35
C PRO A 84 6.22 -13.81 6.58
N LEU A 85 7.07 -13.57 5.58
CA LEU A 85 8.20 -12.64 5.64
C LEU A 85 8.14 -11.54 4.58
N GLN A 86 7.01 -11.35 3.89
CA GLN A 86 6.91 -10.38 2.79
C GLN A 86 5.55 -9.70 2.79
N LYS A 87 5.56 -8.37 2.79
CA LYS A 87 4.35 -7.56 2.80
C LYS A 87 4.36 -6.46 1.74
N LEU A 88 3.19 -6.11 1.22
CA LEU A 88 2.94 -4.89 0.47
C LEU A 88 2.20 -3.90 1.37
N ILE A 89 2.55 -2.62 1.27
CA ILE A 89 2.04 -1.58 2.16
C ILE A 89 1.48 -0.45 1.30
N ASP A 90 0.17 -0.16 1.43
CA ASP A 90 -0.44 1.00 0.79
C ASP A 90 -0.39 2.18 1.76
N LEU A 91 0.49 3.13 1.48
CA LEU A 91 0.63 4.32 2.31
C LEU A 91 -0.45 5.35 1.96
N PRO A 92 -0.92 6.08 2.97
CA PRO A 92 -1.91 7.13 2.77
C PRO A 92 -1.40 8.17 1.77
N GLY A 93 -2.28 8.56 0.83
CA GLY A 93 -1.94 9.50 -0.21
C GLY A 93 -1.83 10.92 0.34
N TYR A 94 -0.68 11.56 0.15
CA TYR A 94 -0.44 12.94 0.58
C TYR A 94 -1.01 13.99 -0.38
N GLY A 95 -1.10 15.23 0.09
CA GLY A 95 -1.39 16.39 -0.77
C GLY A 95 -2.87 16.55 -1.16
N TYR A 96 -3.81 15.90 -0.47
CA TYR A 96 -5.24 16.20 -0.65
C TYR A 96 -5.55 17.61 -0.12
N ALA A 97 -6.16 18.44 -0.98
CA ALA A 97 -6.32 19.87 -0.71
C ALA A 97 -7.30 20.19 0.44
N LYS A 98 -8.38 19.40 0.58
CA LYS A 98 -9.51 19.70 1.50
C LYS A 98 -9.42 18.96 2.85
N VAL A 99 -8.24 18.88 3.46
CA VAL A 99 -8.07 18.29 4.80
C VAL A 99 -7.63 19.40 5.77
N PRO A 100 -8.20 19.48 7.00
CA PRO A 100 -7.75 20.44 8.00
C PRO A 100 -6.24 20.33 8.28
N PRO A 101 -5.55 21.45 8.56
CA PRO A 101 -4.10 21.46 8.82
C PRO A 101 -3.65 20.47 9.90
N GLU A 102 -4.43 20.34 10.99
CA GLU A 102 -4.14 19.41 12.09
C GLU A 102 -4.11 17.94 11.64
N VAL A 103 -5.02 17.56 10.75
CA VAL A 103 -5.07 16.20 10.20
C VAL A 103 -3.88 15.97 9.26
N LYS A 104 -3.50 16.96 8.45
CA LYS A 104 -2.29 16.88 7.60
C LYS A 104 -1.04 16.69 8.44
N LYS A 105 -0.90 17.42 9.56
CA LYS A 105 0.21 17.30 10.50
C LYS A 105 0.28 15.91 11.13
N LYS A 106 -0.85 15.40 11.62
CA LYS A 106 -0.93 14.05 12.19
C LYS A 106 -0.51 12.98 11.19
N TRP A 107 -0.92 13.12 9.93
CA TRP A 107 -0.52 12.16 8.89
C TRP A 107 0.94 12.26 8.52
N ALA A 108 1.49 13.47 8.38
CA ALA A 108 2.91 13.66 8.12
C ALA A 108 3.73 12.95 9.21
N LYS A 109 3.37 13.15 10.48
CA LYS A 109 4.01 12.47 11.62
C LYS A 109 3.87 10.95 11.55
N ASN A 110 2.71 10.41 11.16
CA ASN A 110 2.51 8.97 11.11
C ASN A 110 3.25 8.31 9.93
N ILE A 111 3.30 8.97 8.77
CA ILE A 111 4.09 8.51 7.62
C ILE A 111 5.58 8.60 7.95
N GLU A 112 6.01 9.71 8.56
CA GLU A 112 7.38 9.87 9.03
C GLU A 112 7.75 8.76 10.00
N ALA A 113 6.93 8.51 11.03
CA ALA A 113 7.14 7.42 11.97
C ALA A 113 7.33 6.07 11.24
N TYR A 114 6.43 5.72 10.32
CA TYR A 114 6.53 4.47 9.54
C TYR A 114 7.81 4.41 8.67
N LEU A 115 8.26 5.52 8.09
CA LEU A 115 9.46 5.55 7.24
C LEU A 115 10.78 5.60 8.05
N THR A 116 10.71 5.89 9.34
CA THR A 116 11.87 6.01 10.24
C THR A 116 11.98 4.89 11.27
N GLU A 117 11.02 3.97 11.29
CA GLU A 117 11.13 2.71 12.04
C GLU A 117 12.24 1.81 11.47
#